data_AF-A0A9D6RZ71-F1
#
_entry.id   AF-A0A9D6RZ71-F1
#
_cell.length_a   1.000
_cell.length_b   1.000
_cell.length_c   1.000
_cell.angle_alpha   90.00
_cell.angle_beta   90.00
_cell.angle_gamma   90.00
#
_symmetry.space_group_name_H-M   'P 1'
#
loop_
_entity.id
_entity.type
_entity.pdbx_description
1 polymer ?
#
loop_
_entity_poly.entity_id
_entity_poly.type
_entity_poly.pdbx_seq_one_letter_code
_entity_poly.pdbx_strand_id
1 'polypeptide(L)'
;THSVDLDVYTLTQLTVLRDTNGQEYAALAWENPEGGGHHRSGVLRFPGVTSSGTKIAELPFFEVVIRGVGDVPERVLRWELVSQG
;
A
#
# COMPACT_ATOMS: atom_id res chain seq x y z
N THR A 1 -3.61 26.85 -9.95
CA THR A 1 -3.43 25.39 -9.90
C THR A 1 -4.51 24.85 -8.97
N HIS A 2 -5.55 24.21 -9.50
CA HIS A 2 -6.48 23.48 -8.63
C HIS A 2 -5.75 22.22 -8.20
N SER A 3 -5.26 22.26 -6.98
CA SER A 3 -4.62 21.11 -6.37
C SER A 3 -5.71 20.17 -5.88
N VAL A 4 -5.57 18.91 -6.23
CA VAL A 4 -6.48 17.86 -5.78
C VAL A 4 -6.45 17.86 -4.25
N ASP A 5 -7.62 18.03 -3.64
CA ASP A 5 -7.77 17.88 -2.20
C ASP A 5 -7.54 16.39 -1.86
N LEU A 6 -6.50 16.08 -1.10
CA LEU A 6 -6.21 14.70 -0.70
C LEU A 6 -6.90 14.32 0.62
N ASP A 7 -7.61 15.25 1.27
CA ASP A 7 -8.30 14.98 2.54
C ASP A 7 -9.48 14.03 2.35
N VAL A 8 -10.04 13.98 1.14
CA VAL A 8 -11.13 13.05 0.75
C VAL A 8 -10.68 11.59 0.64
N TYR A 9 -9.37 11.33 0.51
CA TYR A 9 -8.89 9.97 0.30
C TYR A 9 -8.68 9.24 1.63
N THR A 10 -9.34 8.09 1.75
CA THR A 10 -9.07 7.12 2.82
C THR A 10 -8.04 6.12 2.31
N LEU A 11 -6.75 6.37 2.55
CA LEU A 11 -5.67 5.56 1.96
C LEU A 11 -5.76 4.06 2.31
N THR A 12 -6.36 3.71 3.45
CA THR A 12 -6.61 2.31 3.82
C THR A 12 -7.57 1.59 2.86
N GLN A 13 -8.50 2.31 2.23
CA GLN A 13 -9.45 1.76 1.27
C GLN A 13 -8.89 1.72 -0.17
N LEU A 14 -7.90 2.56 -0.44
CA LEU A 14 -7.33 2.74 -1.78
C LEU A 14 -6.05 1.94 -2.00
N THR A 15 -5.49 1.38 -0.93
CA THR A 15 -4.20 0.70 -0.96
C THR A 15 -4.34 -0.77 -0.59
N VAL A 16 -3.73 -1.62 -1.40
CA VAL A 16 -3.60 -3.06 -1.14
C VAL A 16 -2.15 -3.48 -1.25
N LEU A 17 -1.77 -4.50 -0.49
CA LEU A 17 -0.56 -5.28 -0.72
C LEU A 17 -0.90 -6.40 -1.69
N ARG A 18 -0.07 -6.64 -2.70
CA ARG A 18 -0.21 -7.74 -3.65
C ARG A 18 1.00 -8.67 -3.51
N ASP A 19 0.74 -9.97 -3.34
CA ASP A 19 1.79 -10.98 -3.27
C ASP A 19 2.26 -11.43 -4.66
N THR A 20 3.23 -12.35 -4.67
CA THR A 20 3.83 -12.90 -5.89
C THR A 20 2.87 -13.67 -6.78
N ASN A 21 1.74 -14.13 -6.23
CA ASN A 21 0.70 -14.84 -6.95
C ASN A 21 -0.40 -13.91 -7.45
N GLY A 22 -0.27 -12.60 -7.20
CA GLY A 22 -1.27 -11.59 -7.54
C GLY A 22 -2.42 -11.49 -6.54
N GLN A 23 -2.36 -12.19 -5.41
CA GLN A 23 -3.39 -12.09 -4.38
C GLN A 23 -3.26 -10.75 -3.64
N GLU A 24 -4.39 -10.08 -3.44
CA GLU A 24 -4.45 -8.76 -2.81
C GLU A 24 -4.92 -8.85 -1.36
N TYR A 25 -4.33 -8.00 -0.52
CA TYR A 25 -4.58 -7.87 0.91
C TYR A 25 -4.84 -6.40 1.24
N ALA A 26 -6.02 -6.10 1.79
CA ALA A 26 -6.38 -4.75 2.19
C ALA A 26 -5.46 -4.23 3.32
N ALA A 27 -5.18 -2.93 3.31
CA ALA A 27 -4.53 -2.28 4.44
C ALA A 27 -5.42 -2.37 5.70
N LEU A 28 -4.82 -2.72 6.82
CA LEU A 28 -5.48 -2.87 8.11
C LEU A 28 -5.68 -1.53 8.81
N ALA A 29 -4.69 -0.63 8.71
CA ALA A 29 -4.71 0.67 9.35
C ALA A 29 -3.79 1.66 8.64
N TRP A 30 -4.08 2.95 8.79
CA TRP A 30 -3.19 4.04 8.45
C TRP A 30 -2.87 4.79 9.75
N GLU A 31 -1.65 4.61 10.23
CA GLU A 31 -1.18 5.14 11.51
C GLU A 31 -0.37 6.42 11.30
N ASN A 32 -0.41 7.29 12.31
CA ASN A 32 0.26 8.59 12.33
C ASN A 32 0.04 9.38 11.03
N PRO A 33 -1.23 9.61 10.61
CA PRO A 33 -1.50 10.45 9.47
C PRO A 33 -1.04 11.87 9.79
N GLU A 34 0.00 12.33 9.09
CA GLU A 34 0.53 13.68 9.15
C GLU A 34 0.27 14.41 7.83
N GLY A 35 0.18 15.74 7.90
CA GLY A 35 -0.17 16.59 6.76
C GLY A 35 -1.67 16.76 6.56
N GLY A 36 -2.03 17.54 5.53
CA GLY A 36 -3.41 17.92 5.20
C GLY A 36 -3.44 18.72 3.90
N GLY A 37 -4.53 18.59 3.14
CA GLY A 37 -4.66 19.18 1.81
C GLY A 37 -3.78 18.46 0.77
N HIS A 38 -2.61 19.02 0.43
CA HIS A 38 -1.84 18.59 -0.76
C HIS A 38 -0.76 17.53 -0.50
N HIS A 39 -0.26 17.40 0.73
CA HIS A 39 0.72 16.38 1.10
C HIS A 39 0.21 15.66 2.34
N ARG A 40 0.11 14.33 2.25
CA ARG A 40 -0.25 13.46 3.37
C ARG A 40 0.78 12.35 3.47
N SER A 41 1.17 12.02 4.69
CA SER A 41 2.12 10.95 5.00
C SER A 41 1.62 10.12 6.18
N GLY A 42 2.07 8.89 6.27
CA GLY A 42 1.86 8.04 7.45
C GLY A 42 2.24 6.61 7.14
N VAL A 43 1.91 5.70 8.05
CA VAL A 43 2.31 4.30 7.98
C VAL A 43 1.10 3.42 7.68
N LEU A 44 1.11 2.73 6.55
CA LEU A 44 0.10 1.70 6.25
C LEU A 44 0.52 0.36 6.86
N ARG A 45 -0.39 -0.27 7.59
CA ARG A 45 -0.24 -1.61 8.16
C ARG A 45 -0.94 -2.62 7.24
N PHE A 46 -0.30 -3.76 6.99
CA PHE A 46 -0.86 -4.87 6.22
C PHE A 46 -0.75 -6.18 7.01
N PRO A 47 -1.51 -7.22 6.63
CA PRO A 47 -1.27 -8.56 7.16
C PRO A 47 0.17 -9.01 6.89
N GLY A 48 0.82 -9.58 7.91
CA GLY A 48 2.21 -10.06 7.80
C GLY A 48 2.36 -11.44 7.16
N VAL A 49 1.24 -12.11 6.88
CA VAL A 49 1.18 -13.46 6.29
C VAL A 49 0.19 -13.47 5.13
N THR A 50 0.49 -14.29 4.12
CA THR A 50 -0.41 -14.60 3.00
C THR A 50 -1.60 -15.44 3.48
N SER A 51 -2.61 -15.61 2.62
CA SER A 51 -3.74 -16.53 2.89
C SER A 51 -3.30 -17.99 3.08
N SER A 52 -2.14 -18.37 2.55
CA SER A 52 -1.54 -19.70 2.71
C SER A 52 -0.66 -19.84 3.96
N GLY A 53 -0.51 -18.77 4.74
CA GLY A 53 0.30 -18.76 5.98
C GLY A 53 1.80 -18.46 5.79
N THR A 54 2.28 -18.32 4.55
CA THR A 54 3.66 -17.87 4.26
C THR A 54 3.83 -16.41 4.71
N LYS A 55 4.94 -16.08 5.38
CA LYS A 55 5.20 -14.68 5.76
C LYS A 55 5.48 -13.83 4.54
N ILE A 56 4.97 -12.60 4.52
CA ILE A 56 5.25 -11.64 3.44
C ILE A 56 6.77 -11.40 3.30
N ALA A 57 7.51 -11.37 4.41
CA ALA A 57 8.95 -11.19 4.43
C ALA A 57 9.76 -12.37 3.82
N GLU A 58 9.12 -13.52 3.62
CA GLU A 58 9.73 -14.72 3.03
C GLU A 58 9.40 -14.83 1.51
N LEU A 59 8.57 -13.93 0.98
CA LEU A 59 8.33 -13.83 -0.45
C LEU A 59 9.56 -13.24 -1.17
N PRO A 60 9.81 -13.57 -2.45
CA PRO A 60 10.86 -12.92 -3.22
C PRO A 60 10.58 -11.43 -3.48
N PHE A 61 9.30 -11.04 -3.56
CA PHE A 61 8.89 -9.65 -3.66
C PHE A 61 7.44 -9.49 -3.16
N PHE A 62 7.06 -8.24 -2.90
CA PHE A 62 5.66 -7.84 -2.80
C PHE A 62 5.45 -6.48 -3.45
N GLU A 63 4.21 -6.18 -3.78
CA GLU A 63 3.80 -4.91 -4.37
C GLU A 63 2.83 -4.17 -3.43
N VAL A 64 2.91 -2.85 -3.37
CA VAL A 64 1.88 -1.99 -2.82
C VAL A 64 1.22 -1.26 -3.97
N VAL A 65 -0.09 -1.41 -4.06
CA VAL A 65 -0.90 -0.92 -5.16
C VAL A 65 -1.83 0.15 -4.61
N ILE A 66 -1.67 1.38 -5.09
CA ILE A 66 -2.46 2.54 -4.69
C ILE A 66 -3.34 2.95 -5.86
N ARG A 67 -4.66 3.03 -5.64
CA ARG A 67 -5.65 3.24 -6.71
C ARG A 67 -6.37 4.57 -6.58
N GLY A 68 -6.70 5.15 -7.73
CA GLY A 68 -7.62 6.29 -7.82
C GLY A 68 -7.16 7.55 -7.09
N VAL A 69 -5.85 7.79 -7.02
CA VAL A 69 -5.28 9.02 -6.44
C VAL A 69 -4.92 9.98 -7.56
N GLY A 70 -5.74 11.03 -7.73
CA GLY A 70 -5.64 11.96 -8.86
C GLY A 70 -6.07 11.31 -10.19
N ASP A 71 -5.49 11.74 -11.30
CA ASP A 71 -5.80 11.20 -12.64
C ASP A 71 -5.05 9.89 -12.97
N VAL A 72 -4.38 9.27 -11.99
CA VAL A 72 -3.65 8.02 -12.17
C VAL A 72 -4.50 6.86 -11.66
N PRO A 73 -4.91 5.91 -12.54
CA PRO A 73 -5.75 4.79 -12.15
C PRO A 73 -5.10 3.89 -11.08
N GLU A 74 -3.82 3.55 -11.28
CA GLU A 74 -3.07 2.67 -10.39
C GLU A 74 -1.59 3.09 -10.33
N ARG A 75 -1.03 3.13 -9.12
CA ARG A 75 0.40 3.26 -8.86
C ARG A 75 0.88 1.99 -8.16
N VAL A 76 1.86 1.34 -8.75
CA VAL A 76 2.45 0.11 -8.20
C VAL A 76 3.86 0.41 -7.71
N LEU A 77 4.10 0.13 -6.45
CA LEU A 77 5.42 0.19 -5.81
C LEU A 77 5.83 -1.24 -5.48
N ARG A 78 7.05 -1.63 -5.83
CA ARG A 78 7.53 -3.00 -5.68
C ARG A 78 8.79 -3.04 -4.83
N TRP A 79 8.82 -3.98 -3.89
CA TRP A 79 10.00 -4.26 -3.08
C TRP A 79 10.47 -5.68 -3.35
N GLU A 80 11.71 -5.78 -3.82
CA GLU A 80 12.44 -7.05 -3.89
C GLU A 80 12.97 -7.39 -2.50
N LEU A 81 12.61 -8.57 -2.01
CA LEU A 81 13.06 -9.08 -0.74
C LEU A 81 14.19 -10.07 -1.02
N VAL A 82 15.42 -9.61 -0.80
CA VAL A 82 16.56 -10.53 -0.78
C VAL A 82 16.47 -11.40 0.46
N SER A 83 16.45 -12.71 0.28
CA SER A 83 16.62 -13.66 1.39
C SER A 83 17.95 -13.35 2.06
N GLN A 84 17.91 -12.84 3.29
CA GLN A 84 19.10 -12.75 4.15
C GLN A 84 19.53 -14.19 4.41
N GLY A 85 20.57 -14.63 3.71
CA GLY A 85 21.17 -15.96 3.85
C GLY A 85 21.91 -16.13 5.18
#